data_AF-A0A537ZR95-F1
#
_entry.id   AF-A0A537ZR95-F1
#
_cell.length_a   1.000
_cell.length_b   1.000
_cell.length_c   1.000
_cell.angle_alpha   90.00
_cell.angle_beta   90.00
_cell.angle_gamma   90.00
#
_symmetry.space_group_name_H-M   'P 1'
#
loop_
_entity.id
_entity.type
_entity.pdbx_description
1 polymer ?
#
loop_
_entity_poly.entity_id
_entity_poly.type
_entity_poly.pdbx_seq_one_letter_code
_entity_poly.pdbx_strand_id
1 'polypeptide(L)'
;MASLKDTEQLTQRLEELVGELRAELANGQVDFEKLVGLSDELSEAADGLAETFNSVNETLVQRLEEAKSGRGSRSRSSNRQSESSASQAKTTAARS
;
A
#
# COMPACT_ATOMS: atom_id res chain seq x y z
N MET A 1 0.79 -8.79 6.75
CA MET A 1 1.45 -7.68 6.02
C MET A 1 2.91 -7.79 6.35
N ALA A 2 3.77 -7.97 5.34
CA ALA A 2 5.21 -7.92 5.56
C ALA A 2 5.54 -6.55 6.16
N SER A 3 6.10 -6.57 7.36
CA SER A 3 6.48 -5.39 8.11
C SER A 3 7.89 -4.94 7.72
N LEU A 4 8.26 -3.69 8.02
CA LEU A 4 9.64 -3.22 7.84
C LEU A 4 10.67 -4.09 8.57
N LYS A 5 10.25 -4.76 9.66
CA LYS A 5 11.07 -5.75 10.37
C LYS A 5 11.29 -7.01 9.55
N ASP A 6 10.28 -7.45 8.79
CA ASP A 6 10.42 -8.60 7.88
C ASP A 6 11.36 -8.23 6.71
N THR A 7 11.36 -6.96 6.28
CA THR A 7 12.34 -6.43 5.33
C THR A 7 13.77 -6.46 5.87
N GLU A 8 13.98 -6.05 7.12
CA GLU A 8 15.29 -6.11 7.78
C GLU A 8 15.82 -7.55 7.80
N GLN A 9 14.97 -8.52 8.16
CA GLN A 9 15.34 -9.94 8.14
C GLN A 9 15.68 -10.45 6.73
N LEU A 10 14.92 -10.05 5.71
CA LEU A 10 15.22 -10.37 4.31
C LEU A 10 16.55 -9.78 3.85
N THR A 11 16.85 -8.53 4.23
CA THR A 11 18.15 -7.92 3.89
C THR A 11 19.32 -8.62 4.55
N GLN A 12 19.16 -9.07 5.81
CA GLN A 12 20.17 -9.84 6.50
C GLN A 12 20.39 -11.21 5.85
N ARG A 13 19.32 -11.88 5.43
CA ARG A 13 19.41 -13.15 4.69
C ARG A 13 20.13 -12.99 3.35
N LEU A 14 19.87 -11.91 2.60
CA LEU A 14 20.61 -11.59 1.37
C LEU A 14 22.10 -11.40 1.64
N GLU A 15 22.48 -10.70 2.71
CA GLU A 15 23.88 -10.50 3.08
C GLU A 15 24.59 -11.83 3.38
N GLU A 16 23.93 -12.73 4.11
CA GLU A 16 24.42 -14.08 4.39
C GLU A 16 24.64 -14.88 3.10
N LEU A 17 23.64 -14.93 2.22
CA LEU A 17 23.70 -15.66 0.96
C LEU A 17 24.80 -15.15 0.03
N VAL A 18 24.95 -13.83 -0.10
CA VAL A 18 26.06 -13.23 -0.86
C VAL A 18 27.40 -13.58 -0.22
N GLY A 19 27.48 -13.60 1.12
CA GLY A 19 28.65 -14.02 1.87
C GLY A 19 29.06 -15.47 1.57
N GLU A 20 28.10 -16.39 1.59
CA GLU A 20 28.28 -17.80 1.24
C GLU A 20 28.72 -17.97 -0.20
N LEU A 21 28.07 -17.28 -1.15
CA LEU A 21 28.44 -17.29 -2.56
C LEU A 21 29.90 -16.85 -2.77
N ARG A 22 30.31 -15.78 -2.08
CA ARG A 22 31.68 -15.27 -2.16
C ARG A 22 32.70 -16.24 -1.56
N ALA A 23 32.34 -16.94 -0.49
CA ALA A 23 33.19 -17.94 0.14
C ALA A 23 33.40 -19.16 -0.76
N GLU A 24 32.33 -19.66 -1.39
CA GLU A 24 32.41 -20.78 -2.35
C GLU A 24 33.28 -20.45 -3.56
N LEU A 25 33.15 -19.24 -4.10
CA LEU A 25 34.01 -18.78 -5.21
C LEU A 25 35.48 -18.61 -4.82
N ALA A 26 35.77 -18.27 -3.55
CA ALA A 26 37.12 -18.03 -3.07
C ALA A 26 37.90 -19.31 -2.72
N ASN A 27 37.22 -20.38 -2.33
CA ASN A 27 37.86 -21.63 -1.86
C ASN A 27 38.51 -22.46 -2.99
N GLY A 28 38.31 -22.10 -4.25
CA GLY A 28 38.98 -22.71 -5.41
C GLY A 28 38.50 -24.12 -5.79
N GLN A 29 37.73 -24.79 -4.93
CA GLN A 29 36.95 -25.98 -5.24
C GLN A 29 35.48 -25.57 -5.35
N VAL A 30 35.12 -25.07 -6.53
CA VAL A 30 33.77 -24.55 -6.78
C VAL A 30 32.78 -25.71 -6.91
N ASP A 31 31.82 -25.76 -6.00
CA ASP A 31 30.64 -26.61 -6.12
C ASP A 31 29.56 -25.85 -6.92
N PHE A 32 29.45 -26.16 -8.21
CA PHE A 32 28.49 -25.49 -9.10
C PHE A 32 27.02 -25.79 -8.75
N GLU A 33 26.71 -26.95 -8.18
CA GLU A 33 25.35 -27.27 -7.75
C GLU A 33 24.97 -26.37 -6.57
N LYS A 34 25.88 -26.19 -5.62
CA LYS A 34 25.72 -25.23 -4.52
C LYS A 34 25.59 -23.79 -5.00
N LEU A 35 26.38 -23.37 -6.01
CA LEU A 35 26.28 -22.02 -6.58
C LEU A 35 24.91 -21.76 -7.22
N VAL A 36 24.34 -22.75 -7.91
CA VAL A 36 22.99 -22.64 -8.47
C VAL A 36 21.97 -22.48 -7.35
N GLY A 37 22.03 -23.32 -6.31
CA GLY A 37 21.13 -23.20 -5.15
C GLY A 37 21.22 -21.84 -4.46
N LEU A 38 22.42 -21.33 -4.21
CA LEU A 38 22.63 -19.99 -3.65
C LEU A 38 22.06 -18.89 -4.53
N SER A 39 22.15 -19.03 -5.85
CA SER A 39 21.60 -18.06 -6.80
C SER A 39 20.08 -18.05 -6.79
N ASP A 40 19.44 -19.23 -6.70
CA ASP A 40 17.99 -19.35 -6.60
C ASP A 40 17.48 -18.71 -5.29
N GLU A 41 18.14 -19.00 -4.16
CA GLU A 41 17.79 -18.40 -2.85
C GLU A 41 17.98 -16.87 -2.85
N LEU A 42 19.02 -16.36 -3.52
CA LEU A 42 19.23 -14.91 -3.68
C LEU A 42 18.10 -14.26 -4.49
N SER A 43 17.63 -14.91 -5.55
CA SER A 43 16.53 -14.40 -6.37
C SER A 43 15.23 -14.33 -5.57
N GLU A 44 14.90 -15.40 -4.84
CA GLU A 44 13.69 -15.45 -4.01
C GLU A 44 13.71 -14.38 -2.91
N ALA A 45 14.85 -14.21 -2.24
CA ALA A 45 14.99 -13.17 -1.21
C ALA A 45 14.88 -11.75 -1.79
N ALA A 46 15.43 -11.51 -2.98
CA ALA A 46 15.32 -10.22 -3.67
C ALA A 46 13.88 -9.91 -4.10
N ASP A 47 13.16 -10.90 -4.64
CA ASP A 47 11.76 -10.75 -5.03
C ASP A 47 10.86 -10.46 -3.82
N GLY A 48 11.05 -11.17 -2.69
CA GLY A 48 10.31 -10.90 -1.46
C GLY A 48 10.54 -9.48 -0.91
N LEU A 49 11.75 -8.95 -1.08
CA LEU A 49 12.09 -7.56 -0.74
C LEU A 49 11.36 -6.55 -1.64
N ALA A 50 11.33 -6.82 -2.95
CA ALA A 50 10.63 -5.98 -3.91
C ALA A 50 9.12 -5.94 -3.65
N GLU A 51 8.49 -7.09 -3.39
CA GLU A 51 7.07 -7.17 -3.01
C GLU A 51 6.77 -6.36 -1.74
N THR A 52 7.63 -6.49 -0.73
CA THR A 52 7.44 -5.77 0.54
C THR A 52 7.51 -4.26 0.34
N PHE A 53 8.50 -3.76 -0.39
CA PHE A 53 8.61 -2.33 -0.66
C PHE A 53 7.48 -1.80 -1.55
N ASN A 54 7.00 -2.58 -2.52
CA ASN A 54 5.82 -2.22 -3.30
C ASN A 54 4.57 -2.10 -2.40
N SER A 55 4.34 -3.06 -1.52
CA SER A 55 3.20 -3.03 -0.58
C SER A 55 3.27 -1.82 0.38
N VAL A 56 4.47 -1.50 0.90
CA VAL A 56 4.70 -0.32 1.73
C VAL A 56 4.43 0.96 0.94
N ASN A 57 4.93 1.06 -0.29
CA ASN A 57 4.73 2.23 -1.13
C ASN A 57 3.24 2.45 -1.46
N GLU A 58 2.51 1.40 -1.84
CA GLU A 58 1.07 1.47 -2.09
C GLU A 58 0.30 1.97 -0.86
N THR A 59 0.64 1.46 0.33
CA THR A 59 0.03 1.88 1.59
C THR A 59 0.29 3.36 1.88
N LEU A 60 1.53 3.83 1.64
CA LEU A 60 1.89 5.24 1.85
C LEU A 60 1.17 6.17 0.86
N VAL A 61 1.07 5.76 -0.41
CA VAL A 61 0.34 6.52 -1.44
C VAL A 61 -1.15 6.61 -1.11
N GLN A 62 -1.78 5.51 -0.70
CA GLN A 62 -3.19 5.52 -0.28
C GLN A 62 -3.43 6.50 0.87
N ARG A 63 -2.61 6.45 1.93
CA ARG A 63 -2.74 7.40 3.05
C ARG A 63 -2.48 8.84 2.65
N LEU A 64 -1.56 9.07 1.72
CA LEU A 64 -1.29 10.42 1.20
C LEU A 64 -2.50 10.97 0.44
N GLU A 65 -3.15 10.17 -0.40
CA GLU A 65 -4.36 10.56 -1.12
C GLU A 65 -5.57 10.77 -0.18
N GLU A 66 -5.71 9.94 0.85
CA GLU A 66 -6.68 10.16 1.93
C GLU A 66 -6.43 11.48 2.68
N ALA A 67 -5.17 11.79 3.02
CA ALA A 67 -4.81 13.03 3.67
C ALA A 67 -5.04 14.27 2.78
N LYS A 68 -4.79 14.16 1.46
CA LYS A 68 -5.08 15.23 0.48
C LYS A 68 -6.58 15.44 0.31
N SER A 69 -7.37 14.37 0.18
CA SER A 69 -8.82 14.44 0.01
C SER A 69 -9.56 14.87 1.29
N GLY A 70 -9.02 14.54 2.48
CA GLY A 70 -9.51 15.00 3.78
C GLY A 70 -9.37 16.50 4.03
N ARG A 71 -8.55 17.21 3.25
CA ARG A 71 -8.39 18.68 3.33
C ARG A 71 -9.49 19.46 2.58
N GLY A 72 -10.41 18.78 1.90
CA GLY A 72 -11.49 19.37 1.11
C GLY A 72 -12.89 19.42 1.76
N SER A 73 -13.11 18.79 2.93
CA SER A 73 -14.43 18.76 3.58
C SER A 73 -14.51 19.60 4.86
N ARG A 74 -14.25 20.91 4.73
CA ARG A 74 -14.68 21.91 5.73
C ARG A 74 -15.12 23.20 5.05
N SER A 75 -16.15 23.15 4.21
CA SER A 75 -17.03 24.30 3.94
C SER A 75 -18.16 23.91 3.00
N ARG A 76 -19.33 23.61 3.58
CA ARG A 76 -20.67 23.96 3.08
C ARG A 76 -21.72 23.54 4.12
N SER A 77 -21.49 23.92 5.37
CA SER A 77 -22.59 24.20 6.29
C SER A 77 -22.79 25.71 6.26
N SER A 78 -23.74 26.16 5.46
CA SER A 78 -24.31 27.50 5.59
C SER A 78 -25.73 27.49 5.04
N ASN A 79 -26.65 27.13 5.93
CA ASN A 79 -27.73 28.03 6.32
C ASN A 79 -28.58 28.60 5.18
N ARG A 80 -29.60 27.84 4.74
CA ARG A 80 -30.82 28.43 4.15
C ARG A 80 -32.05 27.80 4.79
N GLN A 81 -32.31 28.28 6.01
CA GLN A 81 -33.62 28.33 6.64
C GLN A 81 -34.16 29.75 6.43
N SER A 82 -35.50 29.90 6.45
CA SER A 82 -36.33 31.10 6.17
C SER A 82 -36.83 31.15 4.72
N GLU A 83 -38.04 30.64 4.40
CA GLU A 83 -39.38 31.25 4.60
C GLU A 83 -39.89 31.90 3.30
N SER A 84 -40.94 31.31 2.72
CA SER A 84 -42.10 32.09 2.26
C SER A 84 -43.31 31.16 2.11
N SER A 85 -44.19 31.31 3.08
CA SER A 85 -45.57 30.83 3.15
C SER A 85 -46.43 31.23 1.95
N ALA A 86 -47.56 30.53 1.83
CA ALA A 86 -48.80 30.93 1.13
C ALA A 86 -48.96 30.58 -0.36
N SER A 87 -49.47 29.37 -0.61
CA SER A 87 -50.58 29.17 -1.56
C SER A 87 -51.36 27.91 -1.19
N GLN A 88 -52.13 28.06 -0.11
CA GLN A 88 -53.15 27.14 0.36
C GLN A 88 -54.34 27.13 -0.62
N ALA A 89 -54.72 25.92 -1.01
CA ALA A 89 -56.07 25.44 -1.32
C ALA A 89 -57.18 26.47 -1.67
N LYS A 90 -57.71 26.36 -2.89
CA LYS A 90 -59.11 26.58 -3.32
C LYS A 90 -59.15 26.10 -4.77
N THR A 91 -59.94 25.13 -5.25
CA THR A 91 -61.23 24.60 -4.84
C THR A 91 -61.46 23.30 -5.62
N THR A 92 -61.56 22.17 -4.93
CA THR A 92 -62.41 21.05 -5.35
C THR A 92 -63.71 21.12 -4.55
N ALA A 93 -64.82 20.79 -5.21
CA ALA A 93 -66.16 20.46 -4.66
C ALA A 93 -67.21 21.58 -4.42
N ALA A 94 -68.17 21.65 -5.36
CA ALA A 94 -69.63 21.79 -5.11
C ALA A 94 -70.33 21.33 -6.41
N ARG A 95 -70.72 20.06 -6.60
CA ARG A 95 -72.03 19.45 -6.30
C ARG A 95 -73.22 20.42 -6.35
N SER A 96 -73.99 20.37 -7.45
CA SER A 96 -75.46 20.18 -7.52
C SER A 96 -75.84 19.83 -8.96
#